data_AF-A0A8T4T8Q7-F1
#
_entry.id   AF-A0A8T4T8Q7-F1
#
_cell.length_a   1.000
_cell.length_b   1.000
_cell.length_c   1.000
_cell.angle_alpha   90.00
_cell.angle_beta   90.00
_cell.angle_gamma   90.00
#
_symmetry.space_group_name_H-M   'P 1'
#
loop_
_entity.id
_entity.type
_entity.pdbx_description
1 polymer ?
#
loop_
_entity_poly.entity_id
_entity_poly.type
_entity_poly.pdbx_seq_one_letter_code
_entity_poly.pdbx_strand_id
1 'polypeptide(L)'
;MKGKSGLDNLFEEEELIHEGVRSIAQGLLDMSDFVTAKGPIELAEAQVVGKRLRRVCDDLLEELHKARKAVGSLLSHEKEGTLNGKKIKLSDVEDELSLIHGDVEAIAIIAENFYGSRDRVVAFGNLNKHYRDLVTHVTSVMVSR
;
A
#
# COMPACT_ATOMS: atom_id res chain seq x y z
N MET A 1 4.76 23.02 28.93
CA MET A 1 3.60 22.71 28.05
C MET A 1 3.72 21.27 27.64
N LYS A 2 2.78 20.39 28.01
CA LYS A 2 2.75 19.00 27.55
C LYS A 2 2.29 19.04 26.08
N GLY A 3 3.23 18.96 25.15
CA GLY A 3 2.90 18.82 23.74
C GLY A 3 2.09 17.54 23.58
N LYS A 4 0.91 17.63 22.98
CA LYS A 4 0.21 16.45 22.48
C LYS A 4 1.04 15.94 21.32
N SER A 5 1.80 14.87 21.52
CA SER A 5 2.43 14.07 20.47
C SER A 5 1.34 13.24 19.77
N GLY A 6 0.48 13.93 19.04
CA GLY A 6 -0.61 13.34 18.29
C GLY A 6 -0.11 12.84 16.93
N LEU A 7 -0.29 11.55 16.69
CA LEU A 7 -0.36 10.94 15.36
C LEU A 7 -1.78 11.08 14.78
N ASP A 8 -2.60 11.99 15.31
CA ASP A 8 -3.98 12.20 14.84
C ASP A 8 -4.04 12.59 13.34
N ASN A 9 -2.90 12.95 12.74
CA ASN A 9 -2.68 13.09 11.29
C ASN A 9 -1.50 12.22 10.84
N LEU A 10 -1.49 10.91 11.14
CA LEU A 10 -0.41 10.00 10.73
C LEU A 10 -0.20 10.01 9.22
N PHE A 11 -1.31 10.09 8.48
CA PHE A 11 -1.32 10.45 7.07
C PHE A 11 -1.85 11.87 6.96
N GLU A 12 -1.09 12.77 6.34
CA GLU A 12 -1.56 14.14 6.08
C GLU A 12 -2.78 14.13 5.15
N GLU A 13 -2.86 13.12 4.27
CA GLU A 13 -3.95 12.90 3.32
C GLU A 13 -4.48 11.46 3.44
N GLU A 14 -5.22 11.14 4.50
CA GLU A 14 -5.87 9.81 4.67
C GLU A 14 -6.73 9.39 3.47
N GLU A 15 -7.34 10.38 2.79
CA GLU A 15 -8.13 10.16 1.58
C GLU A 15 -7.28 9.58 0.45
N LEU A 16 -6.01 9.96 0.32
CA LEU A 16 -5.09 9.39 -0.67
C LEU A 16 -4.78 7.92 -0.40
N ILE A 17 -4.64 7.52 0.87
CA ILE A 17 -4.43 6.10 1.22
C ILE A 17 -5.67 5.29 0.82
N HIS A 18 -6.87 5.77 1.15
CA HIS A 18 -8.11 5.10 0.77
C HIS A 18 -8.32 5.04 -0.75
N GLU A 19 -8.06 6.15 -1.45
CA GLU A 19 -8.17 6.23 -2.91
C GLU A 19 -7.15 5.33 -3.60
N GLY A 20 -5.91 5.31 -3.11
CA GLY A 20 -4.86 4.45 -3.62
C GLY A 20 -5.20 2.96 -3.44
N VAL A 21 -5.66 2.54 -2.26
CA VAL A 21 -6.09 1.15 -2.00
C VAL A 21 -7.26 0.77 -2.92
N ARG A 22 -8.24 1.66 -3.11
CA ARG A 22 -9.36 1.44 -4.04
C ARG A 22 -8.87 1.34 -5.49
N SER A 23 -7.92 2.18 -5.89
CA SER A 23 -7.34 2.19 -7.23
C SER A 23 -6.52 0.93 -7.50
N ILE A 24 -5.82 0.40 -6.48
CA ILE A 24 -5.17 -0.90 -6.55
C ILE A 24 -6.21 -2.01 -6.77
N ALA A 25 -7.33 -1.98 -6.04
CA ALA A 25 -8.41 -2.95 -6.20
C ALA A 25 -8.95 -2.96 -7.64
N GLN A 26 -9.19 -1.79 -8.21
CA GLN A 26 -9.63 -1.66 -9.61
C GLN A 26 -8.58 -2.17 -10.58
N GLY A 27 -7.31 -1.81 -10.39
CA GLY A 27 -6.21 -2.32 -11.22
C GLY A 27 -6.10 -3.85 -11.19
N LEU A 28 -6.32 -4.47 -10.02
CA LEU A 28 -6.37 -5.93 -9.90
C LEU A 28 -7.54 -6.54 -10.67
N LEU A 29 -8.73 -5.93 -10.62
CA LEU A 29 -9.88 -6.38 -11.42
C LEU A 29 -9.57 -6.31 -12.92
N ASP A 30 -9.02 -5.18 -13.37
CA ASP A 30 -8.64 -4.99 -14.78
C ASP A 30 -7.58 -6.01 -15.22
N MET A 31 -6.63 -6.35 -14.34
CA MET A 31 -5.60 -7.34 -14.62
C MET A 31 -6.15 -8.77 -14.73
N SER A 32 -7.28 -9.06 -14.09
CA SER A 32 -7.87 -10.41 -14.10
C SER A 32 -8.27 -10.87 -15.50
N ASP A 33 -8.66 -9.93 -16.37
CA ASP A 33 -9.01 -10.17 -17.77
C ASP A 33 -7.82 -10.67 -18.60
N PHE A 34 -6.59 -10.35 -18.18
CA PHE A 34 -5.37 -10.66 -18.93
C PHE A 34 -4.61 -11.89 -18.42
N VAL A 35 -5.13 -12.59 -17.41
CA VAL A 35 -4.47 -13.78 -16.81
C VAL A 35 -4.20 -14.86 -17.86
N THR A 36 -5.13 -15.08 -18.78
CA THR A 36 -5.04 -16.10 -19.83
C THR A 36 -4.74 -15.53 -21.21
N ALA A 37 -4.51 -14.21 -21.31
CA ALA A 37 -4.22 -13.51 -22.55
C ALA A 37 -3.05 -14.14 -23.30
N LYS A 38 -3.16 -14.22 -24.62
CA LYS A 38 -2.11 -14.76 -25.51
C LYS A 38 -1.87 -13.86 -26.72
N GLY A 39 -2.84 -13.02 -27.07
CA GLY A 39 -2.75 -12.11 -28.19
C GLY A 39 -1.77 -10.97 -27.91
N PRO A 40 -1.02 -10.50 -28.92
CA PRO A 40 -0.10 -9.37 -28.76
C PRO A 40 -0.81 -8.08 -28.33
N ILE A 41 -2.06 -7.86 -28.75
CA ILE A 41 -2.87 -6.71 -28.35
C ILE A 41 -3.24 -6.80 -26.87
N GLU A 42 -3.78 -7.94 -26.42
CA GLU A 42 -4.13 -8.18 -25.02
C GLU A 42 -2.91 -8.03 -24.09
N LEU A 43 -1.73 -8.49 -24.52
CA LEU A 43 -0.49 -8.35 -23.76
C LEU A 43 -0.02 -6.89 -23.68
N ALA A 44 -0.22 -6.11 -24.74
CA ALA A 44 0.07 -4.68 -24.72
C ALA A 44 -0.88 -3.93 -23.77
N GLU A 45 -2.18 -4.28 -23.78
CA GLU A 45 -3.17 -3.73 -22.86
C GLU A 45 -2.84 -4.09 -21.40
N ALA A 46 -2.47 -5.36 -21.15
CA ALA A 46 -2.00 -5.81 -19.84
C ALA A 46 -0.80 -4.99 -19.34
N GLN A 47 0.15 -4.64 -20.24
CA GLN A 47 1.29 -3.79 -19.90
C GLN A 47 0.85 -2.37 -19.52
N VAL A 48 -0.13 -1.80 -20.21
CA VAL A 48 -0.68 -0.47 -19.89
C VAL A 48 -1.34 -0.48 -18.51
N VAL A 49 -2.15 -1.49 -18.21
CA VAL A 49 -2.78 -1.65 -16.90
C VAL A 49 -1.73 -1.83 -15.80
N GLY A 50 -0.72 -2.67 -16.02
CA GLY A 50 0.38 -2.88 -15.09
C GLY A 50 1.15 -1.59 -14.77
N LYS A 51 1.45 -0.77 -15.79
CA LYS A 51 2.09 0.55 -15.60
C LYS A 51 1.20 1.55 -14.88
N ARG A 52 -0.12 1.52 -15.10
CA ARG A 52 -1.06 2.36 -14.37
C ARG A 52 -1.07 1.99 -12.89
N LEU A 53 -1.15 0.69 -12.59
CA LEU A 53 -1.12 0.19 -11.21
C LEU A 53 0.19 0.53 -10.51
N ARG A 54 1.33 0.42 -11.21
CA ARG A 54 2.64 0.86 -10.71
C ARG A 54 2.61 2.32 -10.23
N ARG A 55 2.06 3.24 -11.03
CA ARG A 55 1.98 4.66 -10.65
C ARG A 55 1.17 4.88 -9.39
N VAL A 56 0.01 4.23 -9.27
CA VAL A 56 -0.81 4.28 -8.05
C VAL A 56 -0.02 3.80 -6.83
N CYS A 57 0.77 2.74 -6.99
CA CYS A 57 1.63 2.26 -5.92
C CYS A 57 2.76 3.24 -5.59
N ASP A 58 3.39 3.86 -6.59
CA ASP A 58 4.44 4.86 -6.38
C ASP A 58 3.91 6.08 -5.59
N ASP A 59 2.70 6.56 -5.93
CA ASP A 59 2.03 7.66 -5.21
C ASP A 59 1.77 7.28 -3.73
N LEU A 60 1.28 6.06 -3.48
CA LEU A 60 1.08 5.55 -2.12
C LEU A 60 2.39 5.41 -1.34
N LEU A 61 3.47 4.96 -1.99
CA LEU A 61 4.78 4.80 -1.36
C LEU A 61 5.36 6.15 -0.92
N GLU A 62 5.11 7.22 -1.67
CA GLU A 62 5.51 8.57 -1.27
C GLU A 62 4.84 9.00 0.04
N GLU A 63 3.52 8.81 0.15
CA GLU A 63 2.77 9.11 1.38
C GLU A 63 3.21 8.24 2.55
N LEU A 64 3.43 6.94 2.32
CA LEU A 64 3.94 6.04 3.35
C LEU A 64 5.32 6.46 3.85
N HIS A 65 6.19 6.98 2.97
CA HIS A 65 7.50 7.48 3.36
C HIS A 65 7.39 8.73 4.25
N LYS A 66 6.45 9.63 3.98
CA LYS A 66 6.16 10.79 4.84
C LYS A 66 5.69 10.33 6.22
N ALA A 67 4.73 9.41 6.29
CA ALA A 67 4.23 8.84 7.55
C ALA A 67 5.35 8.16 8.36
N ARG A 68 6.19 7.33 7.71
CA ARG A 68 7.33 6.66 8.37
C ARG A 68 8.35 7.65 8.92
N LYS A 69 8.64 8.75 8.21
CA LYS A 69 9.51 9.82 8.73
C LYS A 69 8.93 10.49 9.96
N ALA A 70 7.63 10.77 9.97
CA ALA A 70 6.95 11.35 11.12
C ALA A 70 7.03 10.44 12.35
N VAL A 71 6.73 9.14 12.18
CA VAL A 71 6.84 8.13 13.26
C VAL A 71 8.28 7.98 13.73
N GLY A 72 9.25 7.87 12.80
CA GLY A 72 10.67 7.77 13.14
C GLY A 72 11.20 8.99 13.91
N SER A 73 10.73 10.19 13.56
CA SER A 73 11.06 11.40 14.32
C SER A 73 10.50 11.34 15.75
N LEU A 74 9.27 10.85 15.94
CA LEU A 74 8.67 10.72 17.26
C LEU A 74 9.37 9.63 18.11
N LEU A 75 9.74 8.51 17.50
CA LEU A 75 10.46 7.42 18.16
C LEU A 75 11.80 7.84 18.78
N SER A 76 12.42 8.90 18.25
CA SER A 76 13.67 9.45 18.81
C SER A 76 13.48 10.13 20.18
N HIS A 77 12.24 10.42 20.57
CA HIS A 77 11.91 11.16 21.79
C HIS A 77 10.88 10.46 22.67
N GLU A 78 10.01 9.64 22.09
CA GLU A 78 8.86 9.03 22.75
C GLU A 78 8.73 7.55 22.38
N LYS A 79 8.14 6.74 23.26
CA LYS A 79 7.84 5.32 22.98
C LYS A 79 6.38 5.08 22.60
N GLU A 80 5.51 6.02 22.96
CA GLU A 80 4.07 5.90 22.85
C GLU A 80 3.51 7.24 22.35
N GLY A 81 2.58 7.19 21.39
CA GLY A 81 1.88 8.35 20.86
C GLY A 81 0.37 8.22 21.04
N THR A 82 -0.37 9.24 20.60
CA THR A 82 -1.82 9.14 20.49
C THR A 82 -2.22 9.01 19.03
N LEU A 83 -2.93 7.95 18.67
CA LEU A 83 -3.53 7.75 17.34
C LEU A 83 -5.03 7.52 17.55
N ASN A 84 -5.88 8.29 16.87
CA ASN A 84 -7.34 8.20 17.00
C ASN A 84 -7.82 8.27 18.47
N GLY A 85 -7.20 9.13 19.26
CA GLY A 85 -7.51 9.30 20.69
C GLY A 85 -7.07 8.15 21.60
N LYS A 86 -6.33 7.16 21.08
CA LYS A 86 -5.80 6.03 21.85
C LYS A 86 -4.30 6.10 22.00
N LYS A 87 -3.81 5.63 23.15
CA LYS A 87 -2.38 5.50 23.41
C LYS A 87 -1.85 4.22 22.77
N ILE A 88 -0.86 4.35 21.90
CA ILE A 88 -0.30 3.25 21.12
C ILE A 88 1.22 3.34 21.11
N LYS A 89 1.90 2.20 21.07
CA LYS A 89 3.36 2.16 20.91
C LYS A 89 3.72 2.60 19.50
N LEU A 90 4.68 3.52 19.40
CA LEU A 90 5.15 4.03 18.11
C LEU A 90 5.89 2.95 17.30
N SER A 91 6.51 1.97 17.97
CA SER A 91 7.13 0.81 17.31
C SER A 91 6.12 -0.02 16.52
N ASP A 92 4.92 -0.20 17.09
CA ASP A 92 3.89 -1.03 16.47
C ASP A 92 3.34 -0.31 15.22
N VAL A 93 3.26 1.02 15.23
CA VAL A 93 2.93 1.82 14.04
C VAL A 93 4.00 1.71 12.97
N GLU A 94 5.28 1.81 13.35
CA GLU A 94 6.41 1.69 12.41
C GLU A 94 6.43 0.33 11.72
N ASP A 95 6.18 -0.74 12.48
CA ASP A 95 6.11 -2.11 11.97
C ASP A 95 4.98 -2.24 10.94
N GLU A 96 3.77 -1.77 11.27
CA GLU A 96 2.63 -1.80 10.34
C GLU A 96 2.88 -0.96 9.08
N LEU A 97 3.44 0.25 9.19
CA LEU A 97 3.81 1.06 8.02
C LEU A 97 4.85 0.37 7.14
N SER A 98 5.76 -0.40 7.74
CA SER A 98 6.76 -1.17 7.02
C SER A 98 6.15 -2.36 6.28
N LEU A 99 5.14 -3.01 6.87
CA LEU A 99 4.36 -4.06 6.21
C LEU A 99 3.56 -3.51 5.02
N ILE A 100 2.84 -2.39 5.21
CA ILE A 100 2.10 -1.70 4.15
C ILE A 100 3.04 -1.34 3.00
N HIS A 101 4.21 -0.75 3.28
CA HIS A 101 5.21 -0.45 2.26
C HIS A 101 5.65 -1.71 1.49
N GLY A 102 5.92 -2.81 2.20
CA GLY A 102 6.29 -4.08 1.58
C GLY A 102 5.23 -4.62 0.62
N ASP A 103 3.95 -4.54 1.01
CA ASP A 103 2.84 -4.98 0.17
C ASP A 103 2.67 -4.10 -1.07
N VAL A 104 2.73 -2.77 -0.91
CA VAL A 104 2.60 -1.84 -2.05
C VAL A 104 3.74 -2.01 -3.05
N GLU A 105 4.99 -2.14 -2.59
CA GLU A 105 6.15 -2.37 -3.46
C GLU A 105 6.04 -3.72 -4.19
N ALA A 106 5.59 -4.78 -3.50
CA ALA A 106 5.39 -6.07 -4.14
C ALA A 106 4.32 -6.00 -5.24
N ILE A 107 3.21 -5.31 -4.99
CA ILE A 107 2.15 -5.09 -5.99
C ILE A 107 2.72 -4.33 -7.20
N ALA A 108 3.43 -3.23 -6.97
CA ALA A 108 4.08 -2.43 -8.02
C ALA A 108 4.94 -3.28 -8.96
N ILE A 109 5.86 -4.06 -8.38
CA ILE A 109 6.82 -4.88 -9.14
C ILE A 109 6.09 -5.98 -9.92
N ILE A 110 5.14 -6.67 -9.30
CA ILE A 110 4.42 -7.77 -9.96
C ILE A 110 3.54 -7.21 -11.09
N ALA A 111 2.84 -6.11 -10.86
CA ALA A 111 1.97 -5.47 -11.84
C ALA A 111 2.75 -5.01 -13.08
N GLU A 112 3.87 -4.32 -12.88
CA GLU A 112 4.71 -3.82 -13.98
C GLU A 112 5.26 -4.95 -14.87
N ASN A 113 5.58 -6.09 -14.26
CA ASN A 113 6.14 -7.25 -14.94
C ASN A 113 5.09 -8.28 -15.41
N PHE A 114 3.80 -8.02 -15.18
CA PHE A 114 2.75 -9.00 -15.39
C PHE A 114 2.63 -9.48 -16.84
N TYR A 115 2.66 -8.55 -17.81
CA TYR A 115 2.53 -8.87 -19.23
C TYR A 115 3.62 -9.84 -19.72
N GLY A 116 4.83 -9.72 -19.18
CA GLY A 116 6.00 -10.56 -19.50
C GLY A 116 6.16 -11.78 -18.60
N SER A 117 5.28 -11.98 -17.63
CA SER A 117 5.38 -13.08 -16.67
C SER A 117 5.17 -14.44 -17.37
N ARG A 118 6.05 -15.40 -17.05
CA ARG A 118 5.96 -16.78 -17.58
C ARG A 118 4.68 -17.49 -17.13
N ASP A 119 4.25 -17.22 -15.91
CA ASP A 119 3.01 -17.74 -15.33
C ASP A 119 2.20 -16.58 -14.74
N ARG A 120 1.24 -16.08 -15.53
CA ARG A 120 0.35 -14.97 -15.13
C ARG A 120 -0.69 -15.39 -14.09
N VAL A 121 -1.04 -16.68 -14.00
CA VAL A 121 -1.96 -17.18 -12.96
C VAL A 121 -1.29 -17.04 -11.59
N VAL A 122 -0.02 -17.46 -11.49
CA VAL A 122 0.75 -17.31 -10.25
C VAL A 122 1.01 -15.83 -9.94
N ALA A 123 1.39 -15.03 -10.93
CA ALA A 123 1.59 -13.59 -10.73
C ALA A 123 0.31 -12.90 -10.21
N PHE A 124 -0.85 -13.23 -10.79
CA PHE A 124 -2.14 -12.72 -10.33
C PHE A 124 -2.50 -13.21 -8.93
N GLY A 125 -2.23 -14.48 -8.61
CA GLY A 125 -2.40 -15.02 -7.27
C GLY A 125 -1.58 -14.27 -6.22
N ASN A 126 -0.34 -13.91 -6.55
CA ASN A 126 0.53 -13.12 -5.67
C ASN A 126 0.03 -11.68 -5.51
N LEU A 127 -0.44 -11.03 -6.57
CA LEU A 127 -1.08 -9.70 -6.49
C LEU A 127 -2.25 -9.71 -5.51
N ASN A 128 -3.16 -10.68 -5.64
CA ASN A 128 -4.30 -10.80 -4.74
C ASN A 128 -3.89 -11.09 -3.29
N LYS A 129 -2.82 -11.84 -3.09
CA LYS A 129 -2.28 -12.07 -1.74
C LYS A 129 -1.83 -10.74 -1.12
N HIS A 130 -0.91 -10.04 -1.77
CA HIS A 130 -0.39 -8.76 -1.25
C HIS A 130 -1.46 -7.69 -1.11
N TYR A 131 -2.46 -7.65 -1.99
CA TYR A 131 -3.58 -6.72 -1.82
C TYR A 131 -4.42 -7.02 -0.58
N ARG A 132 -4.68 -8.29 -0.24
CA ARG A 132 -5.40 -8.64 1.00
C ARG A 132 -4.58 -8.32 2.25
N ASP A 133 -3.27 -8.58 2.19
CA ASP A 133 -2.33 -8.26 3.27
C ASP A 133 -2.31 -6.72 3.46
N LEU A 134 -2.19 -5.96 2.37
CA LEU A 134 -2.27 -4.49 2.35
C LEU A 134 -3.55 -3.97 3.03
N VAL A 135 -4.72 -4.48 2.64
CA VAL A 135 -6.00 -4.05 3.24
C VAL A 135 -6.02 -4.34 4.75
N THR A 136 -5.45 -5.47 5.16
CA THR A 136 -5.38 -5.84 6.59
C THR A 136 -4.50 -4.86 7.36
N HIS A 137 -3.30 -4.56 6.86
CA HIS A 137 -2.36 -3.65 7.51
C HIS A 137 -2.85 -2.19 7.48
N VAL A 138 -3.45 -1.72 6.37
CA VAL A 138 -4.06 -0.38 6.33
C VAL A 138 -5.20 -0.26 7.33
N THR A 139 -6.03 -1.30 7.46
CA THR A 139 -7.13 -1.31 8.43
C THR A 139 -6.61 -1.30 9.87
N SER A 140 -5.49 -1.98 10.17
CA SER A 140 -4.91 -2.01 11.52
C SER A 140 -4.51 -0.61 11.98
N VAL A 141 -3.91 0.19 11.07
CA VAL A 141 -3.43 1.55 11.32
C VAL A 141 -4.56 2.58 11.30
N MET A 142 -5.48 2.49 10.35
CA MET A 142 -6.51 3.52 10.18
C MET A 142 -7.73 3.32 11.09
N VAL A 143 -8.11 2.08 11.38
CA VAL A 143 -9.36 1.77 12.08
C VAL A 143 -9.13 1.41 13.54
N SER A 144 -7.90 1.55 14.08
CA SER A 144 -7.52 1.12 15.43
C SER A 144 -8.61 1.41 16.48
N ARG A 145 -9.41 0.37 16.79
CA ARG A 145 -10.66 0.42 17.56
C ARG A 145 -10.44 0.46 19.04
#